data_AF-G7GZY3-F1
#
_entry.id   AF-G7GZY3-F1
#
_cell.length_a   1.000
_cell.length_b   1.000
_cell.length_c   1.000
_cell.angle_alpha   90.00
_cell.angle_beta   90.00
_cell.angle_gamma   90.00
#
_symmetry.space_group_name_H-M   'P 1'
#
loop_
_entity.id
_entity.type
_entity.pdbx_description
1 polymer ?
#
loop_
_entity_poly.entity_id
_entity_poly.type
_entity_poly.pdbx_seq_one_letter_code
_entity_poly.pdbx_strand_id
1 'polypeptide(L)'
;MTAEQIREVINTLRKGKNRGVYVVPSEEEIQSLYDRLSRGGVEITPDSGYYKNGHMVRLPDGTTVGYRPESGSGGATLDVVYPNGRKAKVHVE
;
A
#
# COMPACT_ATOMS: atom_id res chain seq x y z
N MET A 1 3.81 2.27 12.65
CA MET A 1 2.62 1.41 12.41
C MET A 1 3.03 -0.05 12.51
N THR A 2 2.11 -0.94 12.94
CA THR A 2 2.29 -2.41 12.87
C THR A 2 1.39 -3.05 11.81
N ALA A 3 1.65 -4.30 11.46
CA ALA A 3 0.91 -5.13 10.53
C ALA A 3 -0.56 -5.23 10.92
N GLU A 4 -0.83 -5.39 12.22
CA GLU A 4 -2.19 -5.46 12.76
C GLU A 4 -2.93 -4.13 12.58
N GLN A 5 -2.30 -3.02 12.98
CA GLN A 5 -2.88 -1.67 12.80
C GLN A 5 -3.14 -1.36 11.32
N ILE A 6 -2.21 -1.71 10.43
CA ILE A 6 -2.38 -1.52 8.98
C ILE A 6 -3.55 -2.36 8.48
N ARG A 7 -3.66 -3.61 8.93
CA ARG A 7 -4.76 -4.49 8.55
C ARG A 7 -6.11 -3.98 9.04
N GLU A 8 -6.19 -3.42 10.24
CA GLU A 8 -7.40 -2.80 10.75
C GLU A 8 -7.84 -1.64 9.85
N VAL A 9 -6.93 -0.72 9.52
CA VAL A 9 -7.21 0.42 8.62
C VAL A 9 -7.64 -0.06 7.23
N ILE A 10 -6.96 -1.04 6.65
CA ILE A 10 -7.30 -1.53 5.32
C ILE A 10 -8.66 -2.24 5.32
N ASN A 11 -8.99 -2.98 6.37
CA ASN A 11 -10.27 -3.69 6.46
C ASN A 11 -11.48 -2.75 6.59
N THR A 12 -11.30 -1.48 6.95
CA THR A 12 -12.38 -0.49 6.93
C THR A 12 -12.65 0.07 5.53
N LEU A 13 -11.74 -0.14 4.57
CA LEU A 13 -11.91 0.33 3.20
C LEU A 13 -12.93 -0.52 2.44
N ARG A 14 -13.53 0.07 1.41
CA ARG A 14 -14.43 -0.66 0.50
C ARG A 14 -13.63 -1.73 -0.23
N LYS A 15 -14.18 -2.94 -0.30
CA LYS A 15 -13.55 -4.07 -1.00
C LYS A 15 -13.66 -3.87 -2.52
N GLY A 16 -12.58 -4.18 -3.23
CA GLY A 16 -12.55 -4.25 -4.68
C GLY A 16 -13.03 -5.60 -5.22
N LYS A 17 -12.92 -5.80 -6.54
CA LYS A 17 -13.40 -7.00 -7.25
C LYS A 17 -12.71 -8.31 -6.82
N ASN A 18 -11.44 -8.22 -6.39
CA ASN A 18 -10.61 -9.38 -6.06
C ASN A 18 -10.31 -9.45 -4.55
N ARG A 19 -10.11 -10.66 -4.04
CA ARG A 19 -9.73 -10.88 -2.63
C ARG A 19 -8.39 -10.19 -2.32
N GLY A 20 -8.36 -9.38 -1.26
CA GLY A 20 -7.17 -8.63 -0.87
C GLY A 20 -6.98 -7.33 -1.67
N VAL A 21 -7.94 -6.98 -2.53
CA VAL A 21 -7.99 -5.69 -3.21
C VAL A 21 -9.05 -4.81 -2.54
N TYR A 22 -8.69 -3.56 -2.32
CA TYR A 22 -9.53 -2.51 -1.75
C TYR A 22 -9.50 -1.30 -2.67
N VAL A 23 -10.51 -0.44 -2.53
CA VAL A 23 -10.66 0.76 -3.34
C VAL A 23 -10.92 2.00 -2.49
N VAL A 24 -10.42 3.13 -2.96
CA VAL A 24 -10.66 4.47 -2.42
C VAL A 24 -11.17 5.37 -3.55
N PRO A 25 -11.84 6.51 -3.26
CA PRO A 25 -12.46 7.32 -4.29
C PRO A 25 -11.49 8.19 -5.10
N SER A 26 -10.24 8.39 -4.66
CA SER A 26 -9.30 9.30 -5.32
C SER A 26 -7.83 8.93 -5.08
N GLU A 27 -6.93 9.50 -5.89
CA GLU A 27 -5.48 9.36 -5.71
C GLU A 27 -4.98 10.06 -4.43
N GLU A 28 -5.63 11.17 -4.04
CA GLU A 28 -5.32 11.88 -2.79
C GLU A 28 -5.53 10.99 -1.55
N GLU A 29 -6.53 10.12 -1.57
CA GLU A 29 -6.77 9.12 -0.53
C GLU A 29 -5.68 8.04 -0.52
N ILE A 30 -5.16 7.64 -1.68
CA ILE A 30 -4.01 6.71 -1.77
C ILE A 30 -2.77 7.35 -1.14
N GLN A 31 -2.46 8.60 -1.49
CA GLN A 31 -1.32 9.32 -0.93
C GLN A 31 -1.46 9.49 0.59
N SER A 32 -2.63 9.94 1.06
CA SER A 32 -2.91 10.11 2.49
C SER A 32 -2.81 8.78 3.26
N LEU A 33 -3.26 7.69 2.64
CA LEU A 33 -3.13 6.36 3.22
C LEU A 33 -1.64 5.95 3.26
N TYR A 34 -0.87 6.17 2.20
CA TYR A 34 0.56 5.89 2.19
C TYR A 34 1.29 6.64 3.31
N ASP A 35 1.07 7.95 3.42
CA ASP A 35 1.72 8.82 4.42
C ASP A 35 1.37 8.40 5.85
N ARG A 36 0.16 7.84 6.07
CA ARG A 36 -0.26 7.30 7.36
C ARG A 36 0.38 5.95 7.64
N LEU A 37 0.32 5.00 6.68
CA LEU A 37 0.74 3.63 6.89
C LEU A 37 2.27 3.48 6.93
N SER A 38 3.00 4.33 6.24
CA SER A 38 4.48 4.32 6.19
C SER A 38 5.16 4.95 7.41
N ARG A 39 4.41 5.60 8.32
CA ARG A 39 5.00 6.33 9.46
C ARG A 39 5.87 5.44 10.34
N GLY A 40 7.10 5.91 10.54
CA GLY A 40 8.11 5.26 11.39
C GLY A 40 8.83 4.08 10.72
N GLY A 41 8.67 3.90 9.41
CA GLY A 41 9.47 2.96 8.64
C GLY A 41 10.69 3.61 8.01
N VAL A 42 11.53 2.76 7.41
CA VAL A 42 12.74 3.17 6.68
C VAL A 42 12.47 3.02 5.19
N GLU A 43 12.82 4.04 4.40
CA GLU A 43 12.73 3.95 2.94
C GLU A 43 13.67 2.86 2.42
N ILE A 44 13.14 2.03 1.52
CA ILE A 44 13.88 0.95 0.86
C ILE A 44 13.72 1.08 -0.65
N THR A 45 14.75 0.71 -1.39
CA THR A 45 14.69 0.69 -2.86
C THR A 45 13.82 -0.49 -3.31
N PRO A 46 12.67 -0.25 -3.95
CA PRO A 46 11.87 -1.32 -4.49
C PRO A 46 12.48 -1.87 -5.79
N ASP A 47 12.00 -3.02 -6.25
CA ASP A 47 12.35 -3.54 -7.57
C ASP A 47 11.99 -2.51 -8.67
N SER A 48 12.99 -2.13 -9.46
CA SER A 48 12.93 -0.95 -10.35
C SER A 48 11.92 -1.09 -11.48
N GLY A 49 11.51 -2.31 -11.83
CA GLY A 49 10.53 -2.55 -12.89
C GLY A 49 9.08 -2.35 -12.42
N TYR A 50 8.73 -2.90 -11.24
CA TYR A 50 7.34 -2.89 -10.74
C TYR A 50 6.96 -1.59 -10.03
N TYR A 51 7.93 -0.89 -9.43
CA TYR A 51 7.75 0.39 -8.73
C TYR A 51 8.39 1.54 -9.49
N LYS A 52 8.26 1.59 -10.81
CA LYS A 52 8.78 2.71 -11.60
C LYS A 52 8.24 4.03 -11.03
N ASN A 53 9.15 4.90 -10.56
CA ASN A 53 8.84 6.16 -9.85
C ASN A 53 8.02 6.00 -8.55
N GLY A 54 7.97 4.79 -8.00
CA GLY A 54 7.29 4.48 -6.74
C GLY A 54 8.23 4.55 -5.53
N HIS A 55 7.62 4.61 -4.36
CA HIS A 55 8.32 4.62 -3.07
C HIS A 55 7.96 3.37 -2.30
N MET A 56 8.88 2.88 -1.47
CA MET A 56 8.60 1.77 -0.57
C MET A 56 9.24 2.02 0.78
N VAL A 57 8.49 1.74 1.83
CA VAL A 57 8.94 1.84 3.22
C VAL A 57 8.81 0.48 3.88
N ARG A 58 9.85 0.08 4.63
CA ARG A 58 9.83 -1.09 5.51
C ARG A 58 9.66 -0.65 6.96
N LEU A 59 8.64 -1.19 7.62
CA LEU A 59 8.36 -0.96 9.03
C LEU A 59 9.17 -1.91 9.93
N PRO A 60 9.33 -1.58 11.23
CA PRO A 60 10.13 -2.38 12.17
C PRO A 60 9.67 -3.84 12.31
N ASP A 61 8.39 -4.11 12.09
CA ASP A 61 7.82 -5.46 12.16
C ASP A 61 8.01 -6.28 10.87
N GLY A 62 8.64 -5.70 9.84
CA GLY A 62 8.88 -6.32 8.55
C GLY A 62 7.78 -6.09 7.51
N THR A 63 6.70 -5.39 7.85
CA THR A 63 5.69 -4.96 6.87
C THR A 63 6.31 -3.99 5.88
N THR A 64 6.04 -4.16 4.59
CA THR A 64 6.40 -3.17 3.57
C THR A 64 5.17 -2.48 3.04
N VAL A 65 5.23 -1.15 2.93
CA VAL A 65 4.19 -0.30 2.34
C VAL A 65 4.80 0.38 1.13
N GLY A 66 4.26 0.10 -0.04
CA GLY A 66 4.71 0.68 -1.31
C GLY A 66 3.65 1.61 -1.89
N TYR A 67 4.07 2.78 -2.34
CA TYR A 67 3.30 3.67 -3.18
C TYR A 67 3.76 3.57 -4.62
N ARG A 68 2.81 3.45 -5.54
CA ARG A 68 3.05 3.49 -6.98
C ARG A 68 2.19 4.58 -7.58
N PRO A 69 2.78 5.63 -8.18
CA PRO A 69 2.01 6.68 -8.82
C PRO A 69 1.33 6.20 -10.10
N GLU A 70 1.93 5.25 -10.81
CA GLU A 70 1.39 4.68 -12.04
C GLU A 70 1.22 3.17 -11.89
N SER A 71 0.02 2.67 -12.21
CA SER A 71 -0.30 1.24 -12.22
C SER A 71 -0.95 0.86 -13.54
N GLY A 72 -0.71 -0.37 -14.02
CA GLY A 72 -1.39 -0.92 -15.20
C GLY A 72 -2.92 -1.04 -15.02
N SER A 73 -3.43 -0.84 -13.80
CA SER A 73 -4.86 -0.78 -13.49
C SER A 73 -5.46 0.62 -13.63
N GLY A 74 -4.65 1.65 -13.90
CA GLY A 74 -5.06 3.06 -13.92
C GLY A 74 -4.83 3.73 -12.55
N GLY A 75 -3.98 4.76 -12.53
CA GLY A 75 -3.78 5.65 -11.39
C GLY A 75 -2.94 5.09 -10.23
N ALA A 76 -2.85 5.90 -9.17
CA ALA A 76 -2.08 5.61 -7.98
C ALA A 76 -2.54 4.32 -7.26
N THR A 77 -1.57 3.57 -6.75
CA THR A 77 -1.80 2.30 -6.05
C THR A 77 -0.92 2.20 -4.81
N LEU A 78 -1.49 1.67 -3.73
CA LEU A 78 -0.77 1.29 -2.52
C LEU A 78 -0.71 -0.24 -2.40
N ASP A 79 0.49 -0.77 -2.20
CA ASP A 79 0.76 -2.20 -2.00
C ASP A 79 1.28 -2.42 -0.58
N VAL A 80 0.67 -3.35 0.15
CA VAL A 80 1.14 -3.78 1.48
C VAL A 80 1.53 -5.24 1.41
N VAL A 81 2.73 -5.56 1.91
CA VAL A 81 3.18 -6.94 2.16
C VAL A 81 3.40 -7.09 3.65
N TYR A 82 2.60 -7.96 4.27
CA TYR A 82 2.69 -8.28 5.70
C TYR A 82 3.87 -9.23 5.98
N PRO A 83 4.33 -9.33 7.24
CA PRO A 83 5.47 -10.19 7.61
C PRO A 83 5.24 -11.67 7.31
N ASN A 84 3.98 -12.11 7.27
CA ASN A 84 3.58 -13.47 6.91
C ASN A 84 3.43 -13.70 5.39
N GLY A 85 3.85 -12.75 4.55
CA GLY A 85 3.79 -12.84 3.09
C GLY A 85 2.41 -12.55 2.49
N ARG A 86 1.37 -12.32 3.31
CA ARG A 86 0.07 -11.88 2.79
C ARG A 86 0.20 -10.50 2.16
N LYS A 87 -0.61 -10.24 1.14
CA LYS A 87 -0.61 -8.97 0.41
C LYS A 87 -1.97 -8.31 0.49
N ALA A 88 -1.98 -6.99 0.53
CA ALA A 88 -3.15 -6.17 0.29
C ALA A 88 -2.81 -5.10 -0.76
N LYS A 89 -3.75 -4.82 -1.66
CA LYS A 89 -3.63 -3.79 -2.70
C LYS A 89 -4.77 -2.79 -2.51
N VAL A 90 -4.47 -1.51 -2.54
CA VAL A 90 -5.46 -0.43 -2.55
C VAL A 90 -5.23 0.41 -3.81
N HIS A 91 -6.29 0.73 -4.54
CA HIS A 91 -6.23 1.54 -5.75
C HIS A 91 -7.47 2.42 -5.84
N VAL A 92 -7.49 3.35 -6.78
CA VAL A 92 -8.70 4.12 -7.10
C VAL A 92 -9.74 3.18 -7.71
N GLU A 93 -11.04 3.44 -7.45
CA GLU A 93 -12.17 2.68 -8.02
C GLU A 93 -12.23 2.70 -9.56
#